data_AF-A0A7Y0SFW9-F1
#
_entry.id   AF-A0A7Y0SFW9-F1
#
_cell.length_a   1.000
_cell.length_b   1.000
_cell.length_c   1.000
_cell.angle_alpha   90.00
_cell.angle_beta   90.00
_cell.angle_gamma   90.00
#
_symmetry.space_group_name_H-M   'P 1'
#
loop_
_entity.id
_entity.type
_entity.pdbx_description
1 polymer ?
#
loop_
_entity_poly.entity_id
_entity_poly.type
_entity_poly.pdbx_seq_one_letter_code
_entity_poly.pdbx_strand_id
1 'polypeptide(L)'
;LGVGIYKNEQGETPVLATVKKAEAALVETEKTKSYLTIEGTAEYGIAVQKLLFGSDAEIVNEKRAKTAQAPGGTGALRVAGEFIK
;
A
#
# COMPACT_ATOMS: atom_id res chain seq x y z
N LEU A 1 -23.36 5.61 -14.30
CA LEU A 1 -22.62 4.77 -13.33
C LEU A 1 -21.38 4.16 -14.00
N GLY A 2 -20.44 4.97 -14.50
CA GLY A 2 -19.36 4.49 -15.38
C GLY A 2 -18.00 4.26 -14.72
N VAL A 3 -17.71 4.95 -13.60
CA VAL A 3 -16.40 4.87 -12.92
C VAL A 3 -16.59 4.27 -11.53
N GLY A 4 -15.86 3.19 -11.23
CA GLY A 4 -15.93 2.46 -9.97
C GLY A 4 -15.15 3.13 -8.83
N ILE A 5 -15.56 4.34 -8.44
CA ILE A 5 -14.98 5.08 -7.31
C ILE A 5 -16.04 5.25 -6.22
N TYR A 6 -15.63 5.10 -4.96
CA TYR A 6 -16.50 5.36 -3.82
C TYR A 6 -16.91 6.82 -3.77
N LYS A 7 -18.21 7.06 -3.58
CA LYS A 7 -18.78 8.37 -3.32
C LYS A 7 -19.61 8.34 -2.03
N ASN A 8 -19.57 9.42 -1.26
CA ASN A 8 -20.45 9.61 -0.11
C ASN A 8 -21.90 9.90 -0.58
N GLU A 9 -22.80 10.09 0.39
CA GLU A 9 -24.22 10.40 0.14
C GLU A 9 -24.42 11.72 -0.62
N GLN A 10 -23.44 12.63 -0.58
CA GLN A 10 -23.43 13.91 -1.28
C GLN A 10 -22.85 13.80 -2.71
N GLY A 11 -22.42 12.60 -3.13
CA GLY A 11 -21.86 12.35 -4.46
C GLY A 11 -20.38 12.74 -4.62
N GLU A 12 -19.70 13.05 -3.53
CA GLU A 12 -18.29 13.47 -3.46
C GLU A 12 -17.36 12.28 -3.23
N THR A 13 -16.08 12.41 -3.56
CA THR A 13 -15.05 11.40 -3.27
C THR A 13 -14.27 11.81 -2.01
N PRO A 14 -14.65 11.34 -0.81
CA PRO A 14 -14.06 11.82 0.43
C PRO A 14 -12.63 11.30 0.62
N VAL A 15 -11.79 12.13 1.22
CA VAL A 15 -10.51 11.68 1.78
C VAL A 15 -10.76 11.25 3.22
N LEU A 16 -10.33 10.05 3.59
CA LEU A 16 -10.52 9.53 4.95
C LEU A 16 -9.80 10.40 5.98
N ALA A 17 -10.41 10.59 7.15
CA ALA A 17 -9.80 11.35 8.24
C ALA A 17 -8.44 10.77 8.69
N THR A 18 -8.29 9.45 8.62
CA THR A 18 -7.03 8.74 8.90
C THR A 18 -5.93 9.08 7.89
N VAL A 19 -6.29 9.25 6.61
CA VAL A 19 -5.37 9.68 5.54
C VAL A 19 -4.94 11.13 5.80
N LYS A 20 -5.88 12.03 6.12
CA LYS A 20 -5.55 13.42 6.47
C LYS A 20 -4.61 13.54 7.66
N LYS A 21 -4.78 12.70 8.68
CA LYS A 21 -3.87 12.66 9.83
C LYS A 21 -2.47 12.19 9.43
N ALA A 22 -2.36 11.15 8.58
CA ALA A 22 -1.08 10.65 8.10
C ALA A 22 -0.35 11.68 7.21
N GLU A 23 -1.07 12.37 6.32
CA GLU A 23 -0.53 13.46 5.49
C GLU A 23 0.10 14.56 6.36
N ALA A 24 -0.61 15.03 7.39
CA ALA A 24 -0.09 16.07 8.29
C ALA A 24 1.18 15.61 9.03
N ALA A 25 1.21 14.38 9.53
CA ALA A 25 2.38 13.82 10.20
C ALA A 25 3.59 13.70 9.25
N LEU A 26 3.37 13.33 7.98
CA LEU A 26 4.45 13.26 6.99
C LEU A 26 5.04 14.66 6.72
N VAL A 27 4.19 15.68 6.54
CA VAL A 27 4.65 17.07 6.35
C VAL A 27 5.53 17.55 7.50
N GLU A 28 5.19 17.18 8.74
CA GLU A 28 5.94 17.59 9.93
C GLU A 28 7.26 16.82 10.11
N THR A 29 7.29 15.52 9.77
CA THR A 29 8.36 14.61 10.21
C THR A 29 9.32 14.16 9.11
N GLU A 30 8.93 14.26 7.84
CA GLU A 30 9.71 13.74 6.72
C GLU A 30 10.93 14.63 6.42
N LYS A 31 12.10 14.00 6.33
CA LYS A 31 13.38 14.72 6.19
C LYS A 31 13.97 14.68 4.79
N THR A 32 13.53 13.76 3.93
CA THR A 32 14.10 13.54 2.60
C THR A 32 13.08 12.96 1.63
N LYS A 33 13.34 13.16 0.34
CA LYS A 33 12.62 12.58 -0.80
C LYS A 33 13.53 11.66 -1.64
N SER A 34 14.58 11.12 -1.02
CA SER A 34 15.50 10.19 -1.66
C SER A 34 14.79 8.95 -2.21
N TYR A 35 15.41 8.31 -3.20
CA TYR A 35 14.91 7.05 -3.73
C TYR A 35 14.75 5.99 -2.64
N LEU A 36 13.67 5.21 -2.77
CA LEU A 36 13.49 3.97 -2.02
C LEU A 36 14.34 2.85 -2.62
N THR A 37 14.46 1.76 -1.88
CA THR A 37 14.87 0.46 -2.43
C THR A 37 13.89 -0.01 -3.51
N ILE A 38 14.32 -0.94 -4.38
CA ILE A 38 13.56 -1.39 -5.55
C ILE A 38 12.18 -1.94 -5.13
N GLU A 39 12.14 -2.67 -4.02
CA GLU A 39 10.95 -3.27 -3.44
C GLU A 39 10.07 -2.29 -2.62
N GLY A 40 10.49 -1.04 -2.45
CA GLY A 40 9.88 -0.09 -1.52
C GLY A 40 10.35 -0.28 -0.07
N THR A 41 9.68 0.37 0.88
CA THR A 41 10.12 0.30 2.29
C THR A 41 9.74 -1.02 2.97
N ALA A 42 10.58 -1.50 3.89
CA ALA A 42 10.31 -2.71 4.65
C ALA A 42 9.05 -2.58 5.53
N GLU A 43 8.82 -1.39 6.09
CA GLU A 43 7.66 -1.07 6.92
C GLU A 43 6.36 -1.17 6.12
N TYR A 44 6.36 -0.67 4.87
CA TYR A 44 5.22 -0.83 3.96
C TYR A 44 4.95 -2.31 3.67
N GLY A 45 6.00 -3.07 3.35
CA GLY A 45 5.89 -4.51 3.10
C GLY A 45 5.25 -5.26 4.26
N ILE A 46 5.74 -5.04 5.49
CA ILE A 46 5.21 -5.69 6.70
C ILE A 46 3.75 -5.26 6.96
N ALA A 47 3.43 -3.97 6.81
CA ALA A 47 2.08 -3.47 7.01
C ALA A 47 1.08 -4.09 6.03
N VAL A 48 1.45 -4.20 4.74
CA VAL A 48 0.62 -4.84 3.70
C VAL A 48 0.45 -6.33 3.97
N GLN A 49 1.50 -7.05 4.37
CA GLN A 49 1.40 -8.47 4.73
C GLN A 49 0.43 -8.71 5.87
N LYS A 50 0.53 -7.91 6.95
CA LYS A 50 -0.38 -8.00 8.10
C LYS A 50 -1.81 -7.64 7.72
N LEU A 51 -2.00 -6.65 6.84
CA LEU A 51 -3.32 -6.28 6.34
C LEU A 51 -3.98 -7.42 5.54
N LEU A 52 -3.20 -8.10 4.68
CA LEU A 52 -3.73 -9.14 3.78
C LEU A 52 -3.93 -10.49 4.47
N PHE A 53 -2.97 -10.91 5.29
CA PHE A 53 -2.96 -12.25 5.88
C PHE A 53 -3.38 -12.27 7.35
N GLY A 54 -3.35 -11.14 8.04
CA GLY A 54 -3.47 -11.04 9.50
C GLY A 54 -2.12 -11.07 10.20
N SER A 55 -2.05 -10.47 11.38
CA SER A 55 -0.80 -10.34 12.16
C SER A 55 -0.24 -11.68 12.65
N ASP A 56 -1.10 -12.68 12.85
CA ASP A 56 -0.73 -13.99 13.40
C ASP A 56 -0.57 -15.06 12.32
N ALA A 57 -0.60 -14.67 11.04
CA ALA A 57 -0.50 -15.61 9.95
C ALA A 57 0.88 -16.26 9.89
N GLU A 58 0.90 -17.59 9.87
CA GLU A 58 2.13 -18.39 9.78
C GLU A 58 2.99 -18.01 8.57
N ILE A 59 2.37 -17.70 7.42
CA ILE A 59 3.09 -17.27 6.21
C ILE A 59 3.92 -15.99 6.43
N VAL A 60 3.47 -15.10 7.32
CA VAL A 60 4.17 -13.86 7.69
C VAL A 60 5.21 -14.16 8.78
N ASN A 61 4.82 -14.88 9.83
CA ASN A 61 5.69 -15.21 10.97
C ASN A 61 6.90 -16.07 10.56
N GLU A 62 6.70 -17.01 9.65
CA GLU A 62 7.76 -17.85 9.07
C GLU A 62 8.49 -17.17 7.89
N LYS A 63 8.17 -15.90 7.59
CA LYS A 63 8.80 -15.10 6.53
C LYS A 63 8.72 -15.73 5.14
N ARG A 64 7.66 -16.51 4.88
CA ARG A 64 7.33 -17.10 3.57
C ARG A 64 6.68 -16.10 2.62
N ALA A 65 6.08 -15.03 3.14
CA ALA A 65 5.57 -13.91 2.35
C ALA A 65 6.67 -12.90 1.98
N LYS A 66 6.70 -12.47 0.71
CA LYS A 66 7.52 -11.36 0.21
C LYS A 66 6.64 -10.31 -0.45
N THR A 67 7.02 -9.06 -0.33
CA THR A 67 6.25 -7.91 -0.83
C THR A 67 7.17 -6.94 -1.53
N ALA A 68 6.76 -6.51 -2.72
CA ALA A 68 7.35 -5.38 -3.43
C ALA A 68 6.24 -4.36 -3.70
N GLN A 69 6.49 -3.10 -3.35
CA GLN A 69 5.57 -2.00 -3.58
C GLN A 69 5.44 -1.73 -5.10
N ALA A 70 4.21 -1.50 -5.56
CA ALA A 70 3.94 -1.24 -6.97
C ALA A 70 2.94 -0.08 -7.18
N PRO A 71 2.90 0.54 -8.37
CA PRO A 71 1.92 1.59 -8.72
C PRO A 71 0.49 1.03 -8.84
N GLY A 72 -0.19 0.94 -7.70
CA GLY A 72 -1.55 0.39 -7.61
C GLY A 72 -1.63 -1.09 -8.02
N GLY A 73 -2.86 -1.61 -8.08
CA GLY A 73 -3.11 -3.03 -8.38
C GLY A 73 -2.66 -3.44 -9.79
N THR A 74 -2.90 -2.61 -10.79
CA THR A 74 -2.49 -2.91 -12.18
C THR A 74 -0.97 -3.00 -12.33
N GLY A 75 -0.21 -2.12 -11.66
CA GLY A 75 1.24 -2.20 -11.62
C GLY A 75 1.74 -3.48 -10.94
N ALA A 76 1.11 -3.88 -9.85
CA ALA A 76 1.43 -5.14 -9.17
C ALA A 76 1.20 -6.36 -10.07
N LEU A 77 0.07 -6.41 -10.78
CA LEU A 77 -0.23 -7.48 -11.74
C LEU A 77 0.79 -7.55 -12.88
N ARG A 78 1.21 -6.39 -13.39
CA ARG A 78 2.23 -6.32 -14.45
C ARG A 78 3.56 -6.93 -14.00
N VAL A 79 4.05 -6.54 -12.83
CA VAL A 79 5.32 -7.04 -12.28
C VAL A 79 5.23 -8.54 -12.01
N ALA A 80 4.15 -9.01 -11.37
CA ALA A 80 3.95 -10.43 -11.10
C ALA A 80 3.88 -11.25 -12.40
N GLY A 81 3.19 -10.75 -13.43
CA GLY A 81 3.10 -11.42 -14.72
C GLY A 81 4.45 -11.56 -15.44
N GLU A 82 5.33 -10.56 -15.34
CA GLU A 82 6.70 -10.66 -15.86
C GLU A 82 7.58 -11.60 -15.02
N PHE A 83 7.34 -11.68 -13.71
CA PHE A 83 8.12 -12.56 -12.83
C PHE A 83 7.79 -14.06 -13.03
N ILE A 84 6.53 -14.40 -13.30
CA ILE A 84 6.07 -15.80 -13.44
C ILE A 84 6.39 -16.39 -14.83
N LYS A 85 6.76 -15.54 -15.80
CA LYS A 85 7.00 -15.93 -17.19
C LYS A 85 8.21 -16.85 -17.37
#